data_AF-A0A830BHA2-F1
#
_entry.id   AF-A0A830BHA2-F1
#
_cell.length_a   1.000
_cell.length_b   1.000
_cell.length_c   1.000
_cell.angle_alpha   90.00
_cell.angle_beta   90.00
_cell.angle_gamma   90.00
#
_symmetry.space_group_name_H-M   'P 1'
#
loop_
_entity.id
_entity.type
_entity.pdbx_description
1 polymer ?
#
loop_
_entity_poly.entity_id
_entity_poly.type
_entity_poly.pdbx_seq_one_letter_code
_entity_poly.pdbx_strand_id
1 'polypeptide(L)' 'MNVWSASEMNRAIHSTSVKNMGGGHGHDEPYYLHAKHMYNLDRMKHQKLTMSLGVLAAFSIGVGVPIFAVVFQQKKTASG' A
#
# COMPACT_ATOMS: atom_id res chain seq x y z
N MET A 1 -10.72 45.58 -6.39
CA MET A 1 -10.74 44.22 -6.99
C MET A 1 -9.91 43.33 -6.10
N ASN A 2 -10.55 42.31 -5.52
CA ASN A 2 -10.04 41.52 -4.40
C ASN A 2 -9.20 40.36 -4.92
N VAL A 3 -7.92 40.28 -4.54
CA VAL A 3 -7.12 39.07 -4.70
C VAL A 3 -7.04 38.41 -3.33
N TRP A 4 -7.79 37.32 -3.18
CA TRP A 4 -7.76 36.47 -2.00
C TRP A 4 -6.41 35.76 -1.93
N SER A 5 -5.56 36.17 -0.98
CA SER A 5 -4.37 35.41 -0.62
C SER A 5 -4.80 34.25 0.27
N ALA A 6 -4.50 33.03 -0.19
CA ALA A 6 -4.81 31.80 0.52
C ALA A 6 -4.20 31.84 1.93
N SER A 7 -5.05 31.51 2.91
CA SER A 7 -4.72 31.40 4.33
C SER A 7 -3.44 30.62 4.58
N GLU A 8 -2.52 31.20 5.33
CA GLU A 8 -1.38 30.55 5.95
C GLU A 8 -1.86 29.29 6.70
N MET A 9 -1.63 28.12 6.11
CA MET A 9 -1.83 26.85 6.79
C MET A 9 -0.75 26.75 7.86
N ASN A 10 -1.10 27.10 9.10
CA ASN A 10 -0.35 26.79 10.30
C ASN A 10 -0.10 25.27 10.34
N ARG A 11 1.03 24.83 9.78
CA ARG A 11 1.52 23.45 9.88
C ARG A 11 2.02 23.24 11.29
N ALA A 12 1.09 23.03 12.22
CA ALA A 12 1.39 22.55 13.56
C ALA A 12 2.08 21.17 13.42
N ILE A 13 3.35 21.10 13.80
CA ILE A 13 4.06 19.83 13.90
C ILE A 13 3.46 19.09 15.09
N HIS A 14 2.62 18.11 14.79
CA HIS A 14 2.08 17.18 15.77
C HIS A 14 3.22 16.28 16.25
N SER A 15 3.98 16.76 17.23
CA SER A 15 4.99 15.97 17.93
C SER A 15 4.27 14.95 18.80
N THR A 16 4.04 13.75 18.29
CA THR A 16 3.74 12.60 19.15
C THR A 16 4.93 12.41 20.07
N SER A 17 4.76 12.73 21.35
CA SER A 17 5.73 12.44 22.41
C SER A 17 6.33 11.06 22.23
N VAL A 18 7.66 10.99 22.26
CA VAL A 18 8.42 9.77 22.48
C VAL A 18 7.76 9.00 23.62
N LYS A 19 7.16 7.85 23.28
CA LYS A 19 6.68 6.90 24.27
C LYS A 19 7.92 6.35 24.95
N ASN A 20 8.07 6.62 26.24
CA ASN A 20 9.11 6.06 27.10
C ASN A 20 9.20 4.54 26.86
N MET A 21 10.26 4.09 26.17
CA MET A 21 10.60 2.67 26.06
C MET A 21 11.36 2.26 27.33
N GLY A 22 10.64 2.28 28.45
CA GLY A 22 11.13 1.84 29.74
C GLY A 22 10.26 0.70 30.25
N GLY A 23 10.83 -0.50 30.30
CA GLY A 23 10.39 -1.57 31.20
C GLY A 23 9.55 -2.67 30.56
N GLY A 24 10.11 -3.87 30.47
CA GLY A 24 9.35 -5.09 30.20
C GLY A 24 10.19 -6.27 29.75
N HIS A 25 10.94 -6.87 30.69
CA HIS A 25 11.47 -8.22 30.50
C HIS A 25 10.28 -9.19 30.65
N GLY A 26 9.78 -9.70 29.53
CA GLY A 26 8.63 -10.61 29.46
C GLY A 26 8.81 -11.57 28.28
N HIS A 27 9.38 -12.73 28.59
CA HIS A 27 9.36 -13.93 27.77
C HIS A 27 7.91 -14.27 27.40
N ASP A 28 7.50 -14.00 26.16
CA ASP A 28 6.42 -14.65 25.39
C ASP A 28 6.27 -13.93 24.04
N GLU A 29 7.36 -13.92 23.28
CA GLU A 29 7.42 -13.33 21.96
C GLU A 29 6.59 -14.19 20.98
N PRO A 30 5.57 -13.66 20.30
CA PRO A 30 4.80 -14.45 19.34
C PRO A 30 5.74 -15.00 18.28
N TYR A 31 5.60 -16.28 17.92
CA TYR A 31 6.40 -17.01 16.90
C TYR A 31 6.64 -16.24 15.58
N TYR A 32 5.85 -15.20 15.33
CA TYR A 32 5.93 -14.30 14.19
C TYR A 32 6.96 -13.16 14.31
N LEU A 33 7.41 -12.80 15.53
CA LEU A 33 8.35 -11.69 15.76
C LEU A 33 9.82 -12.09 15.58
N HIS A 34 10.14 -13.38 15.79
CA HIS A 34 11.51 -13.93 15.74
C HIS A 34 11.71 -15.02 14.67
N ALA A 35 10.86 -15.06 13.64
CA ALA A 35 11.02 -16.03 12.56
C ALA A 35 12.32 -15.77 11.76
N LYS A 36 13.24 -16.74 11.74
CA LYS A 36 14.51 -16.68 10.98
C LYS A 36 14.30 -16.44 9.47
N HIS A 37 13.13 -16.79 8.96
CA HIS A 37 12.68 -16.48 7.60
C HIS A 37 11.47 -15.54 7.67
N MET A 38 11.63 -14.29 7.20
CA MET A 38 10.58 -13.27 7.23
C MET A 38 9.30 -13.65 6.48
N TYR A 39 9.41 -14.51 5.47
CA TYR A 39 8.26 -15.00 4.74
C TYR A 39 8.19 -16.52 4.86
N ASN A 40 7.08 -17.03 5.41
CA ASN A 40 6.84 -18.46 5.53
C ASN A 40 6.07 -18.99 4.31
N LEU A 41 6.69 -18.92 3.12
CA LEU A 41 6.05 -19.34 1.86
C LEU A 41 5.78 -20.85 1.82
N ASP A 42 6.67 -21.66 2.40
CA ASP A 42 6.60 -23.12 2.38
C ASP A 42 5.40 -23.68 3.19
N ARG A 43 4.97 -22.95 4.23
CA ARG A 43 3.78 -23.31 5.02
C ARG A 43 2.48 -22.78 4.43
N MET A 44 2.50 -22.14 3.26
CA MET A 44 1.31 -21.58 2.63
C MET A 44 0.49 -22.70 1.97
N LYS A 45 -0.75 -22.92 2.43
CA LYS A 45 -1.66 -23.90 1.82
C LYS A 45 -1.94 -23.50 0.36
N HIS A 46 -1.74 -24.43 -0.56
CA HIS A 46 -1.86 -24.21 -2.02
C HIS A 46 -0.92 -23.13 -2.58
N GLN A 47 0.30 -23.02 -2.05
CA GLN A 47 1.31 -22.03 -2.45
C GLN A 47 1.45 -21.81 -3.96
N LYS A 48 1.55 -22.89 -4.76
CA LYS A 48 1.70 -22.80 -6.22
C LYS A 48 0.51 -22.10 -6.88
N LEU A 49 -0.71 -22.46 -6.45
CA LEU A 49 -1.95 -21.86 -6.96
C LEU A 49 -2.04 -20.39 -6.56
N THR A 50 -1.76 -20.05 -5.29
CA THR A 50 -1.84 -18.67 -4.80
C THR A 50 -0.81 -17.78 -5.47
N MET A 51 0.41 -18.26 -5.66
CA MET A 51 1.46 -17.49 -6.34
C MET A 51 1.14 -17.31 -7.83
N SER A 52 0.66 -18.35 -8.52
CA SER A 52 0.27 -18.21 -9.94
C SER A 52 -0.91 -17.26 -10.12
N LEU A 53 -1.90 -17.31 -9.23
CA LEU A 53 -3.04 -16.39 -9.25
C LEU A 53 -2.59 -14.96 -8.93
N GLY A 54 -1.69 -14.79 -7.97
CA GLY A 54 -1.11 -13.48 -7.64
C GLY A 54 -0.38 -12.85 -8.82
N VAL A 55 0.47 -13.63 -9.51
CA VAL A 55 1.19 -13.17 -10.71
C VAL A 55 0.20 -12.85 -11.83
N LEU A 56 -0.77 -13.72 -12.09
CA LEU A 56 -1.77 -13.52 -13.13
C LEU A 56 -2.61 -12.26 -12.87
N ALA A 57 -3.04 -12.04 -11.63
CA ALA A 57 -3.80 -10.85 -11.25
C ALA A 57 -2.98 -9.57 -11.43
N ALA A 58 -1.74 -9.55 -10.94
CA ALA A 58 -0.85 -8.39 -11.07
C ALA A 58 -0.58 -8.05 -12.54
N PHE A 59 -0.29 -9.07 -13.36
CA PHE A 59 -0.08 -8.89 -14.79
C PHE A 59 -1.34 -8.38 -15.51
N SER A 60 -2.51 -8.95 -15.18
CA SER A 60 -3.79 -8.55 -15.77
C SER A 60 -4.12 -7.08 -15.48
N ILE A 61 -3.85 -6.59 -14.27
CA ILE A 61 -4.03 -5.18 -13.92
C ILE A 61 -3.00 -4.30 -14.66
N GLY A 62 -1.74 -4.75 -14.74
CA GLY A 62 -0.67 -4.03 -15.42
C GLY A 62 -0.95 -3.77 -16.91
N VAL A 63 -1.60 -4.72 -17.59
CA VAL A 63 -1.99 -4.58 -19.01
C VAL A 63 -3.40 -3.97 -19.16
N GLY A 64 -4.34 -4.31 -18.29
CA GLY A 64 -5.73 -3.89 -18.39
C GLY A 64 -5.95 -2.39 -18.16
N VAL A 65 -5.26 -1.80 -17.17
CA VAL A 65 -5.44 -0.37 -16.82
C VAL A 65 -5.05 0.56 -17.97
N PRO A 66 -3.87 0.42 -18.62
CA PRO A 66 -3.50 1.25 -19.76
C PRO A 66 -4.47 1.14 -20.94
N ILE A 67 -4.93 -0.07 -21.29
CA ILE A 67 -5.88 -0.29 -22.39
C ILE A 67 -7.20 0.43 -22.09
N PHE A 68 -7.73 0.24 -20.88
CA PHE A 68 -8.96 0.91 -20.47
C PHE A 68 -8.81 2.43 -20.51
N ALA A 69 -7.67 2.97 -20.06
CA ALA A 69 -7.40 4.40 -20.09
C ALA A 69 -7.37 4.97 -21.52
N VAL A 70 -6.79 4.24 -22.49
CA VAL A 70 -6.78 4.64 -23.90
C VAL A 70 -8.19 4.59 -24.49
N VAL A 71 -8.94 3.51 -24.28
CA VAL A 71 -10.33 3.40 -24.75
C VAL A 71 -11.20 4.51 -24.16
N PHE A 72 -11.03 4.80 -22.87
CA PHE A 72 -11.75 5.87 -22.20
C PHE A 72 -11.42 7.25 -22.78
N GLN A 73 -10.15 7.50 -23.13
CA GLN A 73 -9.73 8.74 -23.79
C GLN A 73 -10.29 8.85 -25.21
N GLN A 74 -10.17 7.79 -26.02
CA GLN A 74 -10.71 7.75 -27.38
C GLN A 74 -12.22 7.99 -27.41
N LYS A 75 -12.99 7.44 -26.46
CA LYS A 75 -14.43 7.69 -26.35
C LYS A 75 -14.76 9.17 -26.10
N LYS A 76 -13.95 9.87 -25.31
CA LYS A 76 -14.11 11.32 -25.08
C LYS A 76 -13.75 12.14 -26.32
N THR A 77 -12.73 11.74 -27.08
CA THR A 77 -12.28 12.49 -28.27
C THR A 77 -13.11 12.18 -29.52
N ALA A 78 -13.70 10.99 -29.63
CA ALA A 78 -14.54 10.59 -30.77
C ALA A 78 -15.94 11.22 -30.78
N SER A 79 -16.30 11.96 -29.73
CA SER A 79 -17.60 12.65 -29.62
C SER A 79 -17.55 14.09 -30.17
N GLY A 80 -16.46 14.48 -30.83
CA GLY A 80 -16.28 15.78 -31.48
C GLY A 80 -16.91 15.84 -32.86
#